data_AF-A0A6C8H6U0-F1
#
_entry.id   AF-A0A6C8H6U0-F1
#
_cell.length_a   1.000
_cell.length_b   1.000
_cell.length_c   1.000
_cell.angle_alpha   90.00
_cell.angle_beta   90.00
_cell.angle_gamma   90.00
#
_symmetry.space_group_name_H-M   'P 1'
#
loop_
_entity.id
_entity.type
_entity.pdbx_description
1 polymer ?
#
loop_
_entity_poly.entity_id
_entity_poly.type
_entity_poly.pdbx_seq_one_letter_code
_entity_poly.pdbx_strand_id
1 'polypeptide(L)' 'LANERRETLSELSVEEVFARRLALEALDTPQRERLNQLFSSTLYALNEEHEA' A
#
# COMPACT_ATOMS: atom_id res chain seq x y z
N LEU A 1 14.20 21.51 13.40
CA LEU A 1 13.32 21.55 12.21
C LEU A 1 13.38 20.18 11.59
N ALA A 2 12.48 19.29 12.00
CA ALA A 2 12.36 17.98 11.39
C ALA A 2 11.99 18.23 9.92
N ASN A 3 12.93 17.96 9.02
CA ASN A 3 12.62 17.74 7.62
C ASN A 3 11.80 16.45 7.55
N GLU A 4 10.54 16.53 7.98
CA GLU A 4 9.50 15.61 7.55
C GLU A 4 9.41 15.87 6.06
N ARG A 5 10.16 15.03 5.32
CA ARG A 5 10.15 14.95 3.87
C ARG A 5 8.70 14.65 3.53
N ARG A 6 7.94 15.72 3.28
CA ARG A 6 6.56 15.70 2.79
C ARG A 6 6.68 15.20 1.35
N GLU A 7 6.98 13.92 1.19
CA GLU A 7 6.70 13.20 -0.03
C GLU A 7 5.22 13.45 -0.26
N THR A 8 4.92 14.29 -1.24
CA THR A 8 3.53 14.56 -1.58
C THR A 8 2.94 13.21 -1.94
N LEU A 9 1.74 12.90 -1.45
CA LEU A 9 1.03 11.65 -1.79
C LEU A 9 0.88 11.45 -3.31
N SER A 10 1.24 12.45 -4.13
CA SER A 10 1.37 12.39 -5.59
C SER A 10 2.59 11.61 -6.11
N GLU A 11 3.62 11.34 -5.31
CA GLU A 11 4.80 10.55 -5.72
C GLU A 11 4.76 9.10 -5.21
N LEU A 12 3.88 8.81 -4.24
CA LEU A 12 3.73 7.48 -3.66
C LEU A 12 2.69 6.65 -4.42
N SER A 13 3.05 5.42 -4.78
CA SER A 13 2.07 4.45 -5.26
C SER A 13 1.08 4.09 -4.14
N VAL A 14 -0.15 3.75 -4.52
CA VAL A 14 -1.18 3.31 -3.55
C VAL A 14 -0.72 2.08 -2.76
N GLU A 15 0.07 1.20 -3.38
CA GLU A 15 0.70 0.06 -2.72
C GLU A 15 1.68 0.48 -1.64
N GLU A 16 2.50 1.50 -1.88
CA GLU A 16 3.46 1.99 -0.90
C GLU A 16 2.76 2.70 0.28
N VAL A 17 1.69 3.44 0.01
CA VAL A 17 0.83 4.01 1.06
C VAL A 17 0.22 2.89 1.93
N PHE A 18 -0.28 1.83 1.30
CA PHE A 18 -0.84 0.69 2.01
C PHE A 18 0.21 -0.02 2.88
N ALA A 19 1.40 -0.27 2.34
CA ALA A 19 2.50 -0.89 3.09
C ALA A 19 2.94 -0.04 4.29
N ARG A 20 3.06 1.29 4.12
CA ARG A 20 3.38 2.22 5.22
C ARG A 20 2.29 2.21 6.28
N ARG A 21 1.02 2.16 5.89
CA ARG A 21 -0.10 2.05 6.84
C ARG A 21 -0.06 0.73 7.61
N LEU A 22 0.19 -0.37 6.92
CA LEU A 22 0.23 -1.71 7.49
C LEU A 22 1.41 -1.90 8.47
N ALA A 23 2.51 -1.16 8.28
CA ALA A 23 3.65 -1.14 9.19
C ALA A 23 3.34 -0.47 10.55
N LEU A 24 2.29 0.35 10.65
CA LEU A 24 1.84 0.96 11.91
C LEU A 24 0.99 0.01 12.76
N GLU A 25 0.54 -1.10 12.18
CA GLU A 25 -0.29 -2.10 12.85
C GLU A 25 0.58 -3.19 13.49
N ALA A 26 0.17 -3.71 14.65
CA ALA A 26 0.87 -4.76 15.38
C ALA A 26 0.61 -6.15 14.77
N LEU A 27 1.00 -6.33 13.51
CA LEU A 27 0.83 -7.56 12.74
C LEU A 27 2.13 -8.37 12.70
N ASP A 28 2.00 -9.69 12.72
CA ASP A 28 3.12 -10.58 12.42
C ASP A 28 3.49 -10.53 10.93
N THR A 29 4.70 -10.97 10.60
CA THR A 29 5.20 -10.96 9.22
C THR A 29 4.29 -11.73 8.26
N PRO A 30 3.80 -12.94 8.58
CA PRO A 30 2.91 -13.69 7.68
C PRO A 30 1.59 -12.97 7.39
N GLN A 31 0.96 -12.33 8.39
CA GLN A 31 -0.26 -11.56 8.18
C GLN A 31 0.01 -10.33 7.32
N ARG A 32 1.13 -9.64 7.57
CA ARG A 32 1.54 -8.47 6.78
C ARG A 32 1.76 -8.82 5.31
N GLU A 33 2.45 -9.92 5.02
CA GLU A 33 2.68 -10.40 3.65
C GLU A 33 1.37 -10.77 2.96
N ARG A 34 0.51 -11.52 3.64
CA ARG A 34 -0.80 -11.91 3.11
C ARG A 34 -1.68 -10.71 2.78
N LEU A 35 -1.69 -9.70 3.64
CA LEU A 35 -2.48 -8.48 3.42
C LEU A 35 -1.96 -7.66 2.24
N ASN A 36 -0.64 -7.54 2.07
CA ASN A 36 -0.06 -6.91 0.89
C ASN A 36 -0.45 -7.67 -0.40
N GLN A 37 -0.36 -9.00 -0.40
CA GLN A 37 -0.74 -9.81 -1.57
C GLN A 37 -2.22 -9.64 -1.95
N LEU A 38 -3.12 -9.71 -0.96
CA LEU A 38 -4.56 -9.52 -1.19
C LEU A 38 -4.85 -8.12 -1.75
N PHE A 39 -4.18 -7.11 -1.22
CA PHE A 39 -4.33 -5.73 -1.67
C PHE A 39 -3.88 -5.54 -3.13
N SER A 40 -2.66 -5.94 -3.47
CA SER A 40 -2.15 -5.84 -4.85
C SER A 40 -3.00 -6.64 -5.85
N SER A 41 -3.44 -7.85 -5.48
CA SER A 41 -4.33 -8.65 -6.34
C SER A 41 -5.67 -7.96 -6.60
N THR A 42 -6.23 -7.30 -5.59
CA THR A 42 -7.52 -6.59 -5.72
C THR A 42 -7.35 -5.33 -6.58
N LEU A 43 -6.27 -4.57 -6.39
CA LEU A 43 -5.97 -3.41 -7.22
C LEU A 43 -5.82 -3.80 -8.69
N TYR A 44 -5.09 -4.89 -8.97
CA TYR A 44 -4.90 -5.38 -10.32
C TYR A 44 -6.24 -5.78 -10.96
N ALA A 45 -7.07 -6.56 -10.26
CA ALA A 45 -8.39 -6.96 -10.75
C ALA A 45 -9.31 -5.76 -11.04
N LEU A 46 -9.34 -4.76 -10.14
CA LEU A 46 -10.13 -3.53 -10.35
C LEU A 46 -9.63 -2.71 -11.55
N ASN A 47 -8.31 -2.69 -11.78
CA ASN A 47 -7.74 -2.01 -12.93
C ASN A 47 -8.06 -2.74 -14.24
N GLU A 48 -8.03 -4.08 -14.25
CA GLU A 48 -8.48 -4.89 -15.39
C GLU A 48 -9.96 -4.67 -15.70
N GLU A 49 -10.82 -4.61 -14.67
CA GLU A 49 -12.25 -4.29 -14.83
C GLU A 49 -12.50 -2.88 -15.40
N HIS A 50 -11.62 -1.91 -15.09
CA HIS A 50 -11.76 -0.53 -15.57
C HIS A 50 -11.34 -0.37 -17.04
N GLU A 51 -10.37 -1.17 -17.49
CA GLU A 51 -9.81 -1.13 -18.85
C GLU A 51 -10.59 -2.00 -19.85
N ALA A 52 -11.57 -2.80 -19.38
CA ALA A 52 -12.40 -3.72 -20.18
C ALA A 52 -13.70 -3.06 -20.69
#